data_AF-X8JPR6-F1
#
_entry.id   AF-X8JPR6-F1
#
_cell.length_a   1.000
_cell.length_b   1.000
_cell.length_c   1.000
_cell.angle_alpha   90.00
_cell.angle_beta   90.00
_cell.angle_gamma   90.00
#
_symmetry.space_group_name_H-M   'P 1'
#
loop_
_entity.id
_entity.type
_entity.pdbx_description
1 polymer ?
#
loop_
_entity_poly.entity_id
_entity_poly.type
_entity_poly.pdbx_seq_one_letter_code
_entity_poly.pdbx_strand_id
1 'polypeptide(L)'
;MNGKTTKINEVFPRPKKLSNPSSRVYTMRDGYQFQWKGLDMIYAVNVKTDLNVATYYQNKMYLINDKKSALDIAAGASTELTDALVVTWALYEKKARDWRRSRY
;
A
#
# COMPACT_ATOMS: atom_id res chain seq x y z
N MET A 1 -7.99 -22.92 -0.28
CA MET A 1 -7.77 -22.99 1.18
C MET A 1 -8.63 -24.11 1.75
N ASN A 2 -8.10 -24.95 2.64
CA ASN A 2 -8.62 -26.27 3.08
C ASN A 2 -10.03 -26.29 3.68
N GLY A 3 -11.09 -26.05 2.89
CA GLY A 3 -12.49 -26.28 3.27
C GLY A 3 -13.00 -25.44 4.45
N LYS A 4 -12.22 -24.47 4.95
CA LYS A 4 -12.61 -23.59 6.06
C LYS A 4 -13.06 -22.25 5.52
N THR A 5 -14.36 -21.97 5.69
CA THR A 5 -14.96 -20.67 5.41
C THR A 5 -14.43 -19.64 6.40
N THR A 6 -13.58 -18.72 5.94
CA THR A 6 -13.05 -17.61 6.74
C THR A 6 -13.94 -16.39 6.53
N LYS A 7 -14.27 -15.66 7.59
CA LYS A 7 -15.17 -14.49 7.44
C LYS A 7 -14.43 -13.40 6.67
N ILE A 8 -15.12 -12.66 5.81
CA ILE A 8 -14.53 -11.53 5.05
C ILE A 8 -13.80 -10.56 5.96
N ASN A 9 -14.29 -10.32 7.18
CA ASN A 9 -13.63 -9.41 8.13
C ASN A 9 -12.33 -9.98 8.76
N GLU A 10 -12.10 -11.29 8.65
CA GLU A 10 -10.86 -11.95 9.10
C GLU A 10 -9.77 -11.84 8.01
N VAL A 11 -10.19 -11.87 6.74
CA VAL A 11 -9.30 -11.67 5.57
C VAL A 11 -9.07 -10.16 5.30
N PHE A 12 -10.11 -9.36 5.49
CA PHE A 12 -10.15 -7.92 5.27
C PHE A 12 -10.69 -7.23 6.54
N PRO A 13 -9.82 -6.94 7.53
CA PRO A 13 -10.22 -6.25 8.74
C PRO A 13 -10.98 -4.97 8.41
N ARG A 14 -12.17 -4.79 9.02
CA ARG A 14 -12.90 -3.52 8.90
C ARG A 14 -11.98 -2.39 9.35
N PRO A 15 -11.97 -1.24 8.65
CA PRO A 15 -11.20 -0.08 9.08
C PRO A 15 -11.79 0.47 10.39
N LYS A 16 -11.45 -0.11 11.54
CA LYS A 16 -11.42 0.64 12.79
C LYS A 16 -10.55 1.86 12.50
N LYS A 17 -10.97 3.05 12.95
CA LYS A 17 -10.18 4.28 12.92
C LYS A 17 -8.73 3.93 13.23
N LEU A 18 -7.94 3.78 12.17
CA LEU A 18 -6.55 3.41 12.25
C LEU A 18 -5.91 4.70 12.72
N SER A 19 -5.73 4.84 14.03
CA SER A 19 -5.09 5.99 14.68
C SER A 19 -3.69 6.29 14.12
N ASN A 20 -3.19 5.43 13.23
CA ASN A 20 -2.08 5.74 12.35
C ASN A 20 -2.34 5.18 10.93
N PRO A 21 -2.20 5.97 9.85
CA PRO A 21 -2.24 5.46 8.48
C PRO A 21 -1.17 4.39 8.19
N SER A 22 -0.17 4.21 9.07
CA SER A 22 1.10 3.51 8.87
C SER A 22 1.23 2.05 9.38
N SER A 23 0.17 1.34 9.80
CA SER A 23 0.35 0.13 10.62
C SER A 23 0.07 -1.24 9.98
N ARG A 24 -0.39 -1.34 8.72
CA ARG A 24 -0.71 -2.67 8.16
C ARG A 24 0.53 -3.29 7.51
N VAL A 25 1.06 -4.31 8.17
CA VAL A 25 2.06 -5.21 7.59
C VAL A 25 1.35 -6.23 6.69
N TYR A 26 1.83 -6.35 5.46
CA TYR A 26 1.41 -7.36 4.50
C TYR A 26 2.45 -8.47 4.50
N THR A 27 1.98 -9.71 4.67
CA THR A 27 2.82 -10.90 4.67
C THR A 27 2.48 -11.74 3.43
N MET A 28 3.49 -12.02 2.62
CA MET A 28 3.39 -12.91 1.46
C MET A 28 3.56 -14.38 1.87
N ARG A 29 3.29 -15.29 0.92
CA ARG A 29 3.31 -16.74 1.17
C ARG A 29 4.69 -17.28 1.55
N ASP A 30 5.75 -16.66 1.04
CA ASP A 30 7.16 -16.94 1.33
C ASP A 30 7.64 -16.33 2.66
N GLY A 31 6.76 -15.64 3.38
CA GLY A 31 7.12 -14.93 4.61
C GLY A 31 7.71 -13.55 4.36
N TYR A 32 7.80 -13.08 3.12
CA TYR A 32 8.20 -11.72 2.81
C TYR A 32 7.20 -10.73 3.40
N GLN A 33 7.70 -9.69 4.08
CA GLN A 33 6.87 -8.71 4.76
C GLN A 33 7.20 -7.30 4.31
N PHE A 34 6.16 -6.53 4.02
CA PHE A 34 6.28 -5.11 3.74
C PHE A 34 5.12 -4.32 4.33
N GLN A 35 5.30 -3.01 4.46
CA GLN A 35 4.24 -2.10 4.90
C GLN A 35 4.28 -0.81 4.09
N TRP A 36 3.09 -0.28 3.82
CA TRP A 36 2.95 1.05 3.23
C TRP A 36 3.02 2.12 4.32
N LYS A 37 3.77 3.17 4.03
CA LYS A 37 3.99 4.35 4.88
C LYS A 37 3.68 5.62 4.10
N GLY A 38 3.53 6.71 4.84
CA GLY A 38 3.32 8.06 4.31
C GLY A 38 1.88 8.38 3.95
N LEU A 39 1.63 9.65 3.65
CA LEU A 39 0.33 10.22 3.28
C LEU A 39 0.41 11.05 2.00
N ASP A 40 1.40 11.94 1.93
CA ASP A 40 1.70 12.78 0.75
C ASP A 40 2.64 12.09 -0.23
N MET A 41 3.62 11.36 0.30
CA MET A 41 4.52 10.49 -0.44
C MET A 41 4.31 9.09 0.09
N ILE A 42 3.65 8.24 -0.70
CA ILE A 42 3.31 6.87 -0.30
C ILE A 42 4.46 5.96 -0.74
N TYR A 43 5.00 5.16 0.17
CA TYR A 43 6.09 4.24 -0.14
C TYR A 43 5.93 2.93 0.64
N ALA A 44 6.34 1.83 0.04
CA ALA A 44 6.37 0.51 0.66
C ALA A 44 7.78 0.22 1.14
N VAL A 45 7.91 -0.21 2.39
CA VAL A 45 9.18 -0.65 2.97
C VAL A 45 9.12 -2.14 3.27
N ASN A 46 10.20 -2.84 3.01
CA ASN A 46 10.42 -4.18 3.55
C ASN A 46 10.57 -4.09 5.07
N VAL A 47 9.85 -4.91 5.82
CA VAL A 47 9.89 -4.85 7.30
C VAL A 47 11.22 -5.32 7.89
N LYS A 48 11.88 -6.29 7.23
CA LYS A 48 13.14 -6.87 7.71
C LYS A 48 14.34 -5.98 7.44
N THR A 49 14.37 -5.33 6.27
CA THR A 49 15.54 -4.55 5.81
C THR A 49 15.33 -3.04 5.88
N ASP A 50 14.10 -2.58 6.12
CA ASP A 50 13.64 -1.17 6.06
C ASP A 50 13.97 -0.46 4.73
N LEU A 51 14.27 -1.23 3.67
CA LEU A 51 14.50 -0.70 2.34
C LEU A 51 13.18 -0.44 1.63
N ASN A 52 13.14 0.65 0.86
CA ASN A 52 12.01 0.96 -0.01
C ASN A 52 11.94 -0.05 -1.14
N VAL A 53 10.77 -0.64 -1.33
CA VAL A 53 10.50 -1.62 -2.40
C VAL A 53 9.48 -1.12 -3.41
N ALA A 54 8.74 -0.06 -3.07
CA ALA A 54 7.97 0.72 -4.02
C ALA A 54 7.77 2.15 -3.54
N THR A 55 7.66 3.10 -4.46
CA THR A 55 7.37 4.51 -4.18
C THR A 55 6.32 5.03 -5.16
N TYR A 56 5.27 5.64 -4.63
CA TYR A 56 4.24 6.30 -5.42
C TYR A 56 4.48 7.80 -5.48
N TYR A 57 4.81 8.27 -6.67
CA TYR A 57 4.95 9.68 -7.01
C TYR A 57 3.61 10.21 -7.51
N GLN A 58 2.87 10.86 -6.61
CA GLN A 58 1.63 11.52 -6.99
C GLN A 58 1.93 12.85 -7.70
N ASN A 59 1.40 13.03 -8.91
CA ASN A 59 1.40 14.36 -9.52
C ASN A 59 0.27 15.21 -8.92
N LYS A 60 0.65 16.15 -8.04
CA LYS A 60 -0.29 17.11 -7.43
C LYS A 60 -0.70 18.24 -8.39
N MET A 61 0.01 18.42 -9.51
CA MET A 61 -0.21 19.47 -10.51
C MET A 61 -0.70 18.91 -11.84
N TYR A 62 -1.47 17.82 -11.82
CA TYR A 62 -1.98 17.15 -13.04
C TYR A 62 -2.87 18.04 -13.92
N LEU A 63 -3.39 19.16 -13.37
CA LEU A 63 -4.15 20.16 -14.13
C LEU A 63 -3.26 21.18 -14.85
N ILE A 64 -1.98 21.27 -14.47
CA ILE A 64 -1.03 22.28 -14.95
C ILE A 64 0.05 21.62 -15.83
N ASN A 65 0.30 20.31 -15.66
CA ASN A 65 1.26 19.58 -16.47
C ASN A 65 0.74 18.17 -16.82
N ASP A 66 1.22 17.64 -17.95
CA ASP A 66 0.85 16.31 -18.46
C ASP A 66 1.58 15.14 -17.77
N LYS A 67 2.31 15.40 -16.68
CA LYS A 67 3.02 14.33 -15.98
C LYS A 67 1.99 13.39 -15.34
N LYS A 68 2.14 12.09 -15.55
CA LYS A 68 1.27 11.11 -14.89
C LYS A 68 1.84 10.77 -13.52
N SER A 69 0.96 10.50 -12.55
CA SER A 69 1.37 9.84 -11.32
C SER A 69 1.95 8.47 -11.65
N ALA A 70 3.01 8.08 -10.94
CA ALA A 70 3.73 6.83 -11.21
C ALA A 70 3.94 6.05 -9.92
N LEU A 71 3.68 4.74 -9.98
CA LEU A 71 4.10 3.80 -8.96
C LEU A 71 5.38 3.13 -9.44
N ASP A 72 6.49 3.48 -8.80
CA ASP A 72 7.79 2.91 -9.07
C ASP A 72 8.02 1.70 -8.15
N ILE A 73 8.44 0.58 -8.72
CA ILE A 73 8.62 -0.71 -8.02
C ILE A 73 10.04 -1.18 -8.28
N ALA A 74 10.72 -1.67 -7.24
CA ALA A 74 12.11 -2.11 -7.36
C ALA A 74 12.28 -3.15 -8.48
N ALA A 75 13.27 -2.94 -9.37
CA ALA A 75 13.48 -3.73 -10.59
C ALA A 75 13.71 -5.25 -10.36
N GLY A 76 14.03 -5.67 -9.14
CA GLY A 76 14.19 -7.07 -8.76
C GLY A 76 12.96 -7.71 -8.10
N ALA A 77 11.82 -7.00 -8.06
CA ALA A 77 10.60 -7.55 -7.50
C ALA A 77 10.07 -8.70 -8.36
N SER A 78 9.72 -9.82 -7.72
CA SER A 78 9.02 -10.91 -8.40
C SER A 78 7.65 -10.46 -8.90
N THR A 79 7.06 -11.18 -9.86
CA THR A 79 5.68 -10.93 -10.33
C THR A 79 4.69 -10.96 -9.17
N GLU A 80 4.80 -11.94 -8.27
CA GLU A 80 3.92 -12.06 -7.10
C GLU A 80 4.06 -10.86 -6.15
N LEU A 81 5.28 -10.37 -5.92
CA LEU A 81 5.51 -9.20 -5.09
C LEU A 81 4.97 -7.94 -5.77
N THR A 82 5.13 -7.83 -7.09
CA THR A 82 4.60 -6.73 -7.90
C THR A 82 3.08 -6.67 -7.80
N ASP A 83 2.40 -7.79 -8.01
CA ASP A 83 0.94 -7.89 -7.90
C ASP A 83 0.47 -7.49 -6.49
N ALA A 84 1.15 -8.02 -5.46
CA ALA A 84 0.86 -7.68 -4.07
C ALA A 84 1.05 -6.18 -3.82
N LEU A 85 2.13 -5.56 -4.31
CA LEU A 85 2.41 -4.14 -4.16
C LEU A 85 1.34 -3.28 -4.86
N VAL A 86 0.97 -3.59 -6.09
CA VAL A 86 -0.04 -2.83 -6.85
C VAL A 86 -1.41 -2.89 -6.16
N VAL A 87 -1.86 -4.08 -5.76
CA VAL A 87 -3.17 -4.26 -5.09
C VAL A 87 -3.19 -3.54 -3.75
N THR A 88 -2.15 -3.71 -2.95
CA THR A 88 -2.08 -3.11 -1.61
C THR A 88 -1.88 -1.60 -1.65
N TRP A 89 -1.16 -1.09 -2.65
CA TRP A 89 -1.04 0.34 -2.94
C TRP A 89 -2.41 0.96 -3.23
N ALA A 90 -3.22 0.35 -4.11
CA ALA A 90 -4.53 0.90 -4.48
C ALA A 90 -5.45 1.06 -3.24
N LEU A 91 -5.41 0.09 -2.33
CA LEU A 91 -6.13 0.15 -1.06
C LEU A 91 -5.58 1.24 -0.14
N TYR A 92 -4.25 1.35 -0.05
CA TYR A 92 -3.59 2.31 0.81
C TYR A 92 -3.76 3.76 0.31
N GLU A 93 -3.67 4.00 -1.00
CA GLU A 93 -3.87 5.33 -1.60
C GLU A 93 -5.29 5.83 -1.37
N LYS A 94 -6.31 4.98 -1.57
CA LYS A 94 -7.70 5.34 -1.28
C LYS A 94 -7.85 5.78 0.18
N LYS A 95 -7.30 5.00 1.11
CA LYS A 95 -7.32 5.33 2.53
C LYS A 95 -6.57 6.65 2.83
N ALA A 96 -5.39 6.84 2.26
CA ALA A 96 -4.62 8.06 2.43
C ALA A 96 -5.37 9.29 1.88
N ARG A 97 -6.09 9.12 0.76
CA ARG A 97 -6.94 10.16 0.16
C ARG A 97 -8.13 10.52 1.05
N ASP A 98 -8.82 9.53 1.60
CA ASP A 98 -9.95 9.76 2.51
C ASP A 98 -9.48 10.51 3.78
N TRP A 99 -8.31 10.14 4.31
CA TRP A 99 -7.67 10.83 5.42
C TRP A 99 -7.26 12.27 5.09
N ARG A 100 -6.72 12.51 3.90
CA ARG A 100 -6.41 13.87 3.43
C ARG A 100 -7.67 14.74 3.36
N ARG A 101 -8.80 14.17 2.94
CA ARG A 101 -10.09 14.88 2.86
C ARG A 101 -10.72 15.14 4.22
N SER A 102 -10.57 14.25 5.20
CA SER A 102 -11.18 14.43 6.53
C SER A 102 -10.46 15.44 7.44
N ARG A 103 -9.27 15.91 7.04
CA ARG A 103 -8.53 16.96 7.77
C ARG A 103 -8.97 18.38 7.42
N TYR A 104 -9.75 18.53 6.35
CA TYR A 104 -10.38 19.77 5.91
C TYR A 104 -11.89 19.66 6.11
#